data_AF-A0A3B9KPN5-F1
#
_entry.id   AF-A0A3B9KPN5-F1
#
_cell.length_a   1.000
_cell.length_b   1.000
_cell.length_c   1.000
_cell.angle_alpha   90.00
_cell.angle_beta   90.00
_cell.angle_gamma   90.00
#
_symmetry.space_group_name_H-M   'P 1'
#
loop_
_entity.id
_entity.type
_entity.pdbx_description
1 polymer ?
#
loop_
_entity_poly.entity_id
_entity_poly.type
_entity_poly.pdbx_seq_one_letter_code
_entity_poly.pdbx_strand_id
1 'polypeptide(L)'
;MKRSDWIITVLLFVAAVLMFNTLIRNNRTGVSLNRGDQIGIVKIQGTILSSEPILEDLEEISSIRDLKALILHINSPGGGTAASQELYYAVKRIKEEYDYPVISVLSSLGASGGYY
;
A
#
# COMPACT_ATOMS: atom_id res chain seq x y z
N MET A 1 -18.18 -31.98 -49.14
CA MET A 1 -17.49 -30.78 -48.60
C MET A 1 -16.41 -30.35 -49.56
N LYS A 2 -16.47 -29.13 -50.07
CA LYS A 2 -15.41 -28.57 -50.92
C LYS A 2 -14.23 -28.20 -50.02
N ARG A 3 -13.01 -28.19 -50.58
CA ARG A 3 -11.78 -27.85 -49.82
C ARG A 3 -11.87 -26.48 -49.12
N SER A 4 -12.66 -25.56 -49.67
CA SER A 4 -12.98 -24.25 -49.09
C SER A 4 -13.72 -24.35 -47.75
N ASP A 5 -14.62 -25.33 -47.61
CA ASP A 5 -15.51 -25.45 -46.45
C ASP A 5 -14.71 -25.88 -45.21
N TRP A 6 -13.69 -26.72 -45.41
CA TRP A 6 -12.76 -27.12 -44.35
C TRP A 6 -11.92 -25.93 -43.84
N ILE A 7 -11.45 -25.08 -44.77
CA ILE A 7 -10.62 -23.91 -44.41
C ILE A 7 -11.43 -22.91 -43.59
N ILE A 8 -12.69 -22.66 -43.98
CA ILE A 8 -13.60 -21.77 -43.26
C ILE A 8 -13.89 -22.30 -41.85
N THR A 9 -14.10 -23.62 -41.73
CA THR A 9 -14.37 -24.26 -40.43
C THR A 9 -13.17 -24.15 -39.50
N VAL A 10 -11.95 -24.37 -39.99
CA VAL A 10 -10.71 -24.21 -39.20
C VAL A 10 -10.51 -22.75 -38.77
N LEU A 11 -10.75 -21.80 -39.66
CA LEU A 11 -10.64 -20.36 -39.35
C LEU A 11 -11.61 -19.93 -38.25
N LEU A 12 -12.87 -20.38 -38.32
CA LEU A 12 -13.88 -20.11 -37.29
C LEU A 12 -13.49 -20.72 -35.94
N PHE A 13 -12.93 -21.94 -35.95
CA PHE A 13 -12.47 -22.59 -34.73
C PHE A 13 -11.29 -21.84 -34.09
N VAL A 14 -10.31 -21.41 -34.88
CA VAL A 14 -9.18 -20.60 -34.38
C VAL A 14 -9.67 -19.27 -33.82
N ALA A 15 -10.58 -18.58 -34.51
CA ALA A 15 -11.16 -17.34 -34.02
C ALA A 15 -11.92 -17.54 -32.70
N ALA A 16 -12.69 -18.63 -32.59
CA ALA A 16 -13.40 -18.99 -31.36
C ALA A 16 -12.45 -19.30 -30.21
N VAL A 17 -11.34 -20.02 -30.44
CA VAL A 17 -10.33 -20.32 -29.42
C VAL A 17 -9.61 -19.05 -28.97
N LEU A 18 -9.29 -18.12 -29.88
CA LEU A 18 -8.69 -16.84 -29.53
C LEU A 18 -9.66 -15.97 -28.70
N MET A 19 -10.94 -15.93 -29.09
CA MET A 19 -12.00 -15.21 -28.37
C MET A 19 -12.31 -15.84 -27.00
N PHE A 20 -12.25 -17.16 -26.90
CA PHE A 20 -12.45 -17.88 -25.65
C PHE A 20 -11.28 -17.64 -24.69
N ASN A 21 -10.05 -17.64 -25.20
CA ASN A 21 -8.86 -17.28 -24.42
C ASN A 21 -8.91 -15.82 -23.93
N THR A 22 -9.43 -14.87 -24.72
CA THR A 22 -9.62 -13.49 -24.24
C THR A 22 -10.74 -13.37 -23.20
N LEU A 23 -11.83 -14.13 -23.34
CA LEU A 23 -12.93 -14.21 -22.36
C LEU A 23 -12.49 -14.82 -21.02
N ILE A 24 -11.76 -15.95 -21.04
CA ILE A 24 -11.24 -16.58 -19.81
C ILE A 24 -10.12 -15.73 -19.18
N ARG A 25 -9.35 -14.99 -20.00
CA ARG A 25 -8.34 -14.02 -19.53
C ARG A 25 -8.95 -12.67 -19.14
N ASN A 26 -10.26 -12.53 -18.95
CA ASN A 26 -10.88 -11.23 -18.67
C ASN A 26 -11.05 -10.88 -17.18
N ASN A 27 -10.53 -11.69 -16.25
CA ASN A 27 -10.35 -11.28 -14.84
C ASN A 27 -9.10 -10.41 -14.59
N ARG A 28 -8.48 -9.90 -15.66
CA ARG A 28 -7.51 -8.79 -15.59
C ARG A 28 -7.98 -7.55 -16.34
N THR A 29 -9.30 -7.36 -16.49
CA THR A 29 -9.83 -6.00 -16.47
C THR A 29 -9.75 -5.50 -15.03
N GLY A 30 -8.51 -5.25 -14.58
CA GLY A 30 -8.31 -4.36 -13.46
C GLY A 30 -8.88 -3.04 -13.93
N VAL A 31 -10.12 -2.75 -13.54
CA VAL A 31 -10.61 -1.39 -13.46
C VAL A 31 -9.57 -0.71 -12.59
N SER A 32 -8.61 -0.03 -13.23
CA SER A 32 -7.76 0.91 -12.53
C SER A 32 -8.69 2.04 -12.18
N LEU A 33 -9.47 1.85 -11.12
CA LEU A 33 -9.95 2.95 -10.31
C LEU A 33 -8.66 3.63 -9.93
N ASN A 34 -8.33 4.70 -10.66
CA ASN A 34 -7.22 5.56 -10.35
C ASN A 34 -7.59 6.18 -9.00
N ARG A 35 -7.35 5.42 -7.92
CA ARG A 35 -7.52 5.83 -6.55
C ARG A 35 -6.46 6.91 -6.43
N GLY A 36 -6.90 8.16 -6.61
CA GLY A 36 -5.99 9.29 -6.77
C GLY A 36 -4.96 9.31 -5.65
N ASP A 37 -3.80 9.89 -5.96
CA ASP A 37 -2.69 10.13 -5.05
C ASP A 37 -3.11 10.23 -3.58
N GLN A 38 -2.66 9.27 -2.76
CA GLN A 38 -3.03 9.19 -1.34
C GLN A 38 -1.88 9.66 -0.45
N ILE A 39 -2.24 10.31 0.66
CA ILE A 39 -1.30 10.66 1.72
C ILE A 39 -1.77 9.94 2.98
N GLY A 40 -0.89 9.11 3.56
CA GLY A 40 -1.14 8.38 4.79
C GLY A 40 -0.82 9.26 6.00
N ILE A 41 -1.64 9.20 7.04
CA ILE A 41 -1.40 9.93 8.28
C ILE A 41 -1.52 8.96 9.45
N VAL A 42 -0.41 8.75 10.16
CA VAL A 42 -0.37 8.00 11.43
C VAL A 42 -0.26 9.00 12.57
N LYS A 43 -1.08 8.81 13.62
CA LYS A 43 -1.11 9.71 14.77
C LYS A 43 -0.43 9.07 15.97
N ILE A 44 0.57 9.74 16.53
CA ILE A 44 1.23 9.34 17.78
C ILE A 44 0.77 10.31 18.85
N GLN A 45 -0.22 9.92 19.66
CA GLN A 45 -0.88 10.81 20.62
C GLN A 45 -0.74 10.32 22.05
N GLY A 46 -0.40 11.24 22.95
CA GLY A 46 -0.25 10.94 24.36
C GLY A 46 0.94 10.03 24.64
N THR A 47 0.94 9.39 25.81
CA THR A 47 2.05 8.55 26.25
C THR A 47 2.13 7.26 25.44
N ILE A 48 3.33 6.91 24.95
CA ILE A 48 3.60 5.67 24.22
C ILE A 48 3.73 4.53 25.23
N LEU A 49 2.61 3.86 25.54
CA LEU A 49 2.59 2.73 26.48
C LEU A 49 2.93 1.40 25.79
N SER A 50 2.53 1.25 24.53
CA SER A 50 2.80 0.08 23.70
C SER A 50 2.95 0.53 22.23
N SER A 51 3.63 -0.27 21.43
CA SER A 51 3.93 0.04 20.02
C SER A 51 2.88 -0.53 19.06
N GLU A 52 2.21 -1.62 19.45
CA GLU A 52 1.39 -2.46 18.58
C GLU A 52 0.32 -1.69 17.81
N PRO A 53 -0.49 -0.79 18.42
CA PRO A 53 -1.52 -0.07 17.68
C PRO A 53 -0.93 0.81 16.57
N ILE A 54 0.22 1.44 16.84
CA ILE A 54 0.87 2.34 15.88
C ILE A 54 1.59 1.52 14.81
N LEU A 55 2.13 0.34 15.16
CA LEU A 55 2.72 -0.58 14.20
C LEU A 55 1.66 -1.12 13.23
N GLU A 56 0.48 -1.48 13.72
CA GLU A 56 -0.65 -1.91 12.87
C GLU A 56 -1.06 -0.80 11.88
N ASP A 57 -1.20 0.44 12.36
CA ASP A 57 -1.50 1.60 11.51
C ASP A 57 -0.41 1.82 10.43
N LEU A 58 0.87 1.69 10.81
CA LEU A 58 2.00 1.83 9.91
C LEU A 58 2.01 0.74 8.84
N GLU A 59 1.74 -0.50 9.21
CA GLU A 59 1.65 -1.63 8.29
C GLU A 59 0.48 -1.45 7.31
N GLU A 60 -0.71 -1.11 7.81
CA GLU A 60 -1.89 -0.87 6.97
C GLU A 60 -1.59 0.24 5.95
N ILE A 61 -1.06 1.37 6.39
CA ILE A 61 -0.76 2.50 5.50
C ILE A 61 0.34 2.17 4.49
N SER A 62 1.39 1.44 4.90
CA SER A 62 2.45 1.04 3.96
C SER A 62 1.97 0.10 2.86
N SER A 63 0.88 -0.63 3.09
CA SER A 63 0.26 -1.55 2.11
C SER A 63 -0.58 -0.83 1.05
N ILE A 64 -0.85 0.47 1.21
CA ILE A 64 -1.66 1.26 0.28
C ILE A 64 -0.91 1.42 -1.04
N ARG A 65 -1.57 0.98 -2.13
CA ARG A 65 -1.10 1.26 -3.49
C ARG A 65 -1.21 2.75 -3.78
N ASP A 66 -0.21 3.29 -4.46
CA ASP A 66 -0.15 4.68 -4.91
C ASP A 66 -0.08 5.73 -3.77
N LEU A 67 0.50 5.34 -2.62
CA LEU A 67 0.83 6.26 -1.54
C LEU A 67 1.94 7.25 -1.99
N LYS A 68 1.67 8.55 -1.86
CA LYS A 68 2.60 9.62 -2.22
C LYS A 68 3.44 10.14 -1.06
N ALA A 69 2.97 9.98 0.17
CA ALA A 69 3.69 10.36 1.38
C ALA A 69 3.07 9.69 2.61
N LEU A 70 3.90 9.51 3.64
CA LEU A 70 3.48 9.15 4.99
C LEU A 70 3.77 10.33 5.93
N ILE A 71 2.75 10.77 6.65
CA ILE A 71 2.86 11.80 7.68
C ILE A 71 2.74 11.14 9.06
N LEU A 72 3.76 11.33 9.89
CA LEU A 72 3.73 11.01 11.30
C LEU A 72 3.31 12.25 12.07
N HIS A 73 2.06 12.30 12.52
CA HIS A 73 1.53 13.43 13.28
C HIS A 73 1.69 13.18 14.78
N ILE A 74 2.68 13.84 15.38
CA ILE A 74 3.17 13.55 16.72
C ILE A 74 2.67 14.60 17.71
N ASN A 75 1.98 14.14 18.75
CA ASN A 75 1.63 14.90 19.92
C ASN A 75 1.81 14.04 21.18
N SER A 76 3.07 13.81 21.59
CA SER A 76 3.43 12.84 22.62
C SER A 76 4.53 13.37 23.56
N PRO A 77 4.38 13.17 24.89
CA PRO A 77 5.46 13.37 25.87
C PRO A 77 6.54 12.27 25.82
N GLY A 78 6.37 11.23 24.99
CA GLY A 78 7.18 10.02 24.98
C GLY A 78 6.51 8.87 25.72
N GLY A 79 7.30 7.94 26.25
CA GLY A 79 6.76 6.75 26.90
C GLY A 79 7.82 5.66 27.07
N GLY A 80 7.41 4.40 26.94
CA GLY A 80 8.29 3.25 27.09
C GLY A 80 9.43 3.25 26.07
N THR A 81 10.67 3.02 26.54
CA THR A 81 11.86 2.98 25.69
C THR A 81 11.77 1.88 24.63
N ALA A 82 11.30 0.68 25.01
CA ALA A 82 11.14 -0.44 24.09
C ALA A 82 10.12 -0.12 22.97
N ALA A 83 8.94 0.38 23.35
CA ALA A 83 7.93 0.79 22.39
C ALA A 83 8.44 1.88 21.44
N SER A 84 9.11 2.91 21.97
CA SER A 84 9.69 3.99 21.15
C SER A 84 10.75 3.46 20.17
N GLN A 85 11.58 2.51 20.62
CA GLN A 85 12.60 1.86 19.79
C GLN A 85 11.98 1.03 18.65
N GLU A 86 10.92 0.29 18.93
CA GLU A 86 10.20 -0.50 17.93
C GLU A 86 9.58 0.40 16.86
N LEU A 87 8.92 1.50 17.28
CA LEU A 87 8.36 2.49 16.37
C LEU A 87 9.43 3.13 15.49
N TYR A 88 10.57 3.53 16.08
CA TYR A 88 11.70 4.06 15.32
C TYR A 88 12.18 3.08 14.25
N TYR A 89 12.34 1.79 14.60
CA TYR A 89 12.77 0.79 13.63
C TYR A 89 11.73 0.54 12.53
N ALA A 90 10.44 0.53 12.87
CA ALA A 90 9.37 0.35 11.89
C ALA A 90 9.33 1.52 10.90
N VAL A 91 9.39 2.76 11.39
CA VAL A 91 9.43 3.97 10.56
C VAL A 91 10.70 3.99 9.69
N LYS A 92 11.85 3.62 10.26
CA LYS A 92 13.10 3.52 9.51
C LYS A 92 13.01 2.49 8.39
N ARG A 93 12.46 1.30 8.68
CA ARG A 93 12.24 0.25 7.68
C ARG A 93 11.34 0.74 6.55
N ILE A 94 10.23 1.39 6.86
CA ILE A 94 9.32 1.97 5.85
C ILE A 94 10.06 2.97 4.96
N LYS A 95 10.87 3.85 5.55
CA LYS A 95 11.66 4.83 4.79
C LYS A 95 12.72 4.18 3.88
N GLU A 96 13.23 3.01 4.25
CA GLU A 96 14.23 2.26 3.45
C GLU A 96 13.57 1.38 2.38
N GLU A 97 12.37 0.87 2.64
CA GLU A 97 11.65 -0.04 1.75
C GLU A 97 10.83 0.68 0.67
N TYR A 98 10.34 1.89 0.96
CA TYR A 98 9.44 2.63 0.07
C TYR A 98 10.05 3.96 -0.39
N ASP A 99 9.79 4.30 -1.67
CA ASP A 99 10.32 5.52 -2.30
C ASP A 99 9.54 6.81 -1.95
N TYR A 100 8.43 6.72 -1.22
CA TYR A 100 7.68 7.90 -0.81
C TYR A 100 8.31 8.59 0.42
N PRO A 101 8.23 9.92 0.53
CA PRO A 101 8.72 10.62 1.70
C PRO A 101 7.93 10.25 2.97
N VAL A 102 8.67 10.07 4.07
CA VAL A 102 8.14 9.99 5.42
C VAL A 102 8.43 11.31 6.14
N ILE A 103 7.38 12.00 6.58
CA ILE A 103 7.44 13.37 7.12
C ILE A 103 6.87 13.37 8.54
N SER A 104 7.66 13.81 9.51
CA SER A 104 7.17 14.00 10.88
C SER A 104 6.67 15.43 11.10
N VAL A 105 5.47 15.56 11.66
CA VAL A 105 4.86 16.83 12.05
C VAL A 105 4.66 16.83 13.56
N LEU A 106 5.46 17.63 14.25
CA LEU A 106 5.31 17.83 15.69
C LEU A 106 4.21 18.86 15.95
N SER A 107 3.24 18.51 16.80
CA SER A 107 2.19 19.41 17.30
C SER A 107 2.65 20.12 18.57
N SER A 108 1.79 20.20 19.60
CA SER A 108 2.12 20.84 20.88
C SER A 108 3.26 20.16 21.65
N LEU A 109 3.46 18.85 21.48
CA LEU A 109 4.46 18.11 22.23
C LEU A 109 5.08 16.99 21.38
N GLY A 110 6.40 17.00 21.26
CA GLY A 110 7.17 15.91 20.66
C GLY A 110 8.45 15.75 21.44
N ALA A 111 8.38 15.03 22.56
CA ALA A 111 9.46 14.92 23.53
C ALA A 111 9.79 13.46 23.85
N SER A 112 11.00 13.22 24.37
CA SER A 112 11.47 11.89 24.79
C SER A 112 11.23 10.85 23.69
N GLY A 113 10.58 9.72 23.99
CA GLY A 113 10.24 8.68 23.02
C GLY A 113 9.38 9.12 21.83
N GLY A 114 8.65 10.24 21.93
CA GLY A 114 7.93 10.82 20.80
C GLY A 114 8.83 11.64 19.85
N TYR A 115 10.01 12.04 20.31
CA TYR A 115 11.03 12.70 19.48
C TYR A 115 12.05 11.70 18.91
N TYR A 116 12.23 10.57 19.61
CA TYR A 116 13.16 9.49 19.27
C TYR A 116 12.81 8.83 17.93
#